data_AF-A0A2H6BIS3-F1
#
_entry.id   AF-A0A2H6BIS3-F1
#
_cell.length_a   1.000
_cell.length_b   1.000
_cell.length_c   1.000
_cell.angle_alpha   90.00
_cell.angle_beta   90.00
_cell.angle_gamma   90.00
#
_symmetry.space_group_name_H-M   'P 1'
#
loop_
_entity.id
_entity.type
_entity.pdbx_description
1 polymer ?
#
loop_
_entity_poly.entity_id
_entity_poly.type
_entity_poly.pdbx_seq_one_letter_code
_entity_poly.pdbx_strand_id
1 'polypeptide(L)'
;MEGSIPRPYSEVTSYQIPYRCLCPHGWQATNLLVSVCVASTHVAISSLRMEPQYMIMGEAAGVAAALAVKSKAAVYQVSVSELQKTLRKYGAILSTEEVASNRGASLSFTPRPESEDAL
;
A
#
# COMPACT_ATOMS: atom_id res chain seq x y z
N MET A 1 4.45 44.86 -8.32
CA MET A 1 3.45 43.86 -8.75
C MET A 1 4.18 42.52 -8.92
N GLU A 2 4.85 42.06 -7.86
CA GLU A 2 5.49 40.74 -7.84
C GLU A 2 4.42 39.65 -7.92
N GLY A 3 4.44 38.90 -9.02
CA GLY A 3 3.70 37.67 -9.16
C GLY A 3 4.21 36.66 -8.14
N SER A 4 3.32 36.24 -7.23
CA SER A 4 3.59 35.17 -6.28
C SER A 4 3.81 33.86 -7.04
N ILE A 5 5.07 33.46 -7.15
CA ILE A 5 5.51 32.15 -7.62
C ILE A 5 4.65 31.06 -6.95
N PRO A 6 3.96 30.18 -7.71
CA PRO A 6 3.19 29.10 -7.10
C PRO A 6 4.11 28.20 -6.29
N ARG A 7 3.75 27.92 -5.04
CA ARG A 7 4.54 27.02 -4.19
C ARG A 7 4.59 25.63 -4.85
N PRO A 8 5.74 24.94 -4.82
CA PRO A 8 5.85 23.59 -5.37
C PRO A 8 4.76 22.70 -4.78
N TYR A 9 4.10 21.93 -5.65
CA TYR A 9 2.98 21.05 -5.33
C TYR A 9 3.33 20.18 -4.13
N SER A 10 2.54 20.31 -3.06
CA SER A 10 2.77 19.67 -1.77
C SER A 10 3.05 18.18 -1.91
N GLU A 11 4.06 17.70 -1.18
CA GLU A 11 4.46 16.29 -1.10
C GLU A 11 3.23 15.37 -1.08
N VAL A 12 3.08 14.55 -2.11
CA VAL A 12 1.97 13.57 -2.19
C VAL A 12 2.19 12.57 -1.07
N THR A 13 1.38 12.67 -0.02
CA THR A 13 1.44 11.77 1.12
C THR A 13 0.93 10.39 0.68
N SER A 14 1.83 9.42 0.61
CA SER A 14 1.48 8.02 0.33
C SER A 14 0.62 7.45 1.47
N TYR A 15 -0.49 6.80 1.12
CA TYR A 15 -1.30 6.07 2.10
C TYR A 15 -0.90 4.59 2.14
N GLN A 16 -1.02 3.98 3.31
CA GLN A 16 -0.79 2.55 3.50
C GLN A 16 -2.12 1.79 3.50
N ILE A 17 -2.06 0.51 3.08
CA ILE A 17 -3.21 -0.40 3.12
C ILE A 17 -3.12 -1.19 4.44
N PRO A 18 -4.01 -0.95 5.41
CA PRO A 18 -3.95 -1.66 6.69
C PRO A 18 -4.35 -3.12 6.50
N TYR A 19 -3.56 -4.05 7.05
CA TYR A 19 -3.87 -5.49 6.99
C TYR A 19 -5.29 -5.84 7.46
N ARG A 20 -5.83 -5.06 8.41
CA ARG A 20 -7.19 -5.23 8.94
C ARG A 20 -8.29 -5.06 7.90
N CYS A 21 -8.06 -4.41 6.75
CA CYS A 21 -9.09 -4.32 5.70
C CYS A 21 -9.32 -5.65 4.96
N LEU A 22 -8.37 -6.59 5.07
CA LEU A 22 -8.41 -7.92 4.46
C LEU A 22 -9.13 -8.94 5.35
N CYS A 23 -9.27 -8.64 6.65
CA CYS A 23 -9.82 -9.55 7.65
C CYS A 23 -11.14 -9.00 8.18
N PRO A 24 -12.23 -9.80 8.19
CA PRO A 24 -13.46 -9.42 8.87
C PRO A 24 -13.24 -9.37 10.39
N HIS A 25 -14.23 -8.83 11.12
CA HIS A 25 -14.15 -8.78 12.57
C HIS A 25 -14.10 -10.20 13.14
N GLY A 26 -13.32 -10.41 14.20
CA GLY A 26 -13.04 -11.75 14.75
C GLY A 26 -14.28 -12.53 15.24
N TRP A 27 -15.42 -11.88 15.45
CA TRP A 27 -16.69 -12.53 15.77
C TRP A 27 -17.48 -13.01 14.54
N GLN A 28 -17.16 -12.50 13.34
CA GLN A 28 -17.84 -12.84 12.08
C GLN A 28 -17.20 -14.04 11.40
N ALA A 29 -15.86 -14.06 11.31
CA ALA A 29 -15.12 -15.19 10.75
C ALA A 29 -13.68 -15.21 11.29
N THR A 30 -13.18 -16.41 11.56
CA THR A 30 -11.83 -16.63 12.11
C THR A 30 -10.85 -17.17 11.08
N ASN A 31 -11.35 -17.66 9.94
CA ASN A 31 -10.61 -18.37 8.89
C ASN A 31 -10.80 -17.75 7.48
N LEU A 32 -11.40 -16.56 7.40
CA LEU A 32 -11.70 -15.90 6.12
C LEU A 32 -10.70 -14.77 5.84
N LEU A 33 -10.13 -14.80 4.64
CA LEU A 33 -9.33 -13.73 4.06
C LEU A 33 -9.98 -13.22 2.79
N VAL A 34 -10.03 -11.91 2.64
CA VAL A 34 -10.63 -11.26 1.47
C VAL A 34 -9.60 -10.33 0.84
N SER A 35 -9.07 -10.70 -0.33
CA SER A 35 -8.06 -9.91 -1.05
C SER A 35 -8.65 -8.90 -2.04
N VAL A 36 -9.89 -9.11 -2.49
CA VAL A 36 -10.56 -8.28 -3.52
C VAL A 36 -11.67 -7.44 -2.92
N CYS A 37 -12.60 -8.05 -2.19
CA CYS A 37 -13.75 -7.37 -1.58
C CYS A 37 -13.40 -6.74 -0.22
N VAL A 38 -12.33 -5.94 -0.17
CA VAL A 38 -11.83 -5.33 1.07
C VAL A 38 -12.69 -4.18 1.55
N ALA A 39 -12.73 -4.00 2.88
CA ALA A 39 -13.39 -2.85 3.49
C ALA A 39 -12.64 -1.56 3.13
N SER A 40 -13.23 -0.76 2.23
CA SER A 40 -12.62 0.48 1.72
C SER A 40 -13.67 1.56 1.51
N THR A 41 -13.25 2.83 1.52
CA THR A 41 -14.11 3.95 1.15
C THR A 41 -14.25 4.04 -0.37
N HIS A 42 -15.30 4.71 -0.84
CA HIS A 42 -15.55 4.91 -2.27
C HIS A 42 -14.38 5.58 -3.01
N VAL A 43 -13.61 6.44 -2.34
CA VAL A 43 -12.43 7.08 -2.93
C VAL A 43 -11.23 6.12 -2.95
N ALA A 44 -11.05 5.33 -1.89
CA ALA A 44 -9.95 4.37 -1.80
C ALA A 44 -10.09 3.22 -2.82
N ILE A 45 -11.31 2.74 -3.06
CA ILE A 45 -11.53 1.63 -4.01
C ILE A 45 -11.15 2.01 -5.44
N SER A 46 -11.25 3.29 -5.83
CA SER A 46 -10.81 3.78 -7.14
C SER A 46 -9.31 3.54 -7.38
N SER A 47 -8.50 3.64 -6.33
CA SER A 47 -7.05 3.42 -6.41
C SER A 47 -6.65 1.97 -6.13
N LEU A 48 -7.41 1.25 -5.30
CA LEU A 48 -7.17 -0.16 -4.98
C LEU A 48 -7.45 -1.12 -6.15
N ARG A 49 -8.27 -0.69 -7.12
CA ARG A 49 -8.64 -1.50 -8.29
C ARG A 49 -7.56 -1.65 -9.36
N MET A 50 -6.42 -1.03 -9.13
CA MET A 50 -5.24 -1.14 -9.97
C MET A 50 -4.60 -2.52 -9.77
N GLU A 51 -4.11 -3.12 -10.86
CA GLU A 51 -3.50 -4.46 -10.86
C GLU A 51 -2.37 -4.65 -9.82
N PRO A 52 -1.42 -3.70 -9.62
CA PRO A 52 -0.36 -3.89 -8.64
C PRO A 52 -0.87 -4.04 -7.21
N GLN A 53 -1.97 -3.36 -6.86
CA GLN A 53 -2.57 -3.38 -5.54
C GLN A 53 -3.20 -4.74 -5.27
N TYR A 54 -3.86 -5.34 -6.26
CA TYR A 54 -4.38 -6.70 -6.15
C TYR A 54 -3.27 -7.74 -6.00
N MET A 55 -2.15 -7.60 -6.71
CA MET A 55 -1.01 -8.49 -6.53
C MET A 55 -0.44 -8.41 -5.10
N ILE A 56 -0.21 -7.21 -4.59
CA ILE A 56 0.34 -7.00 -3.24
C ILE A 56 -0.63 -7.50 -2.16
N MET A 57 -1.93 -7.24 -2.30
CA MET A 57 -2.94 -7.72 -1.35
C MET A 57 -3.06 -9.25 -1.41
N GLY A 58 -2.95 -9.85 -2.60
CA GLY A 58 -2.93 -11.31 -2.77
C GLY A 58 -1.73 -11.96 -2.09
N GLU A 59 -0.53 -11.37 -2.25
CA GLU A 59 0.67 -11.83 -1.56
C GLU A 59 0.52 -11.72 -0.04
N ALA A 60 0.08 -10.56 0.46
CA ALA A 60 -0.14 -10.34 1.89
C ALA A 60 -1.14 -11.33 2.48
N ALA A 61 -2.24 -11.62 1.77
CA ALA A 61 -3.22 -12.62 2.18
C ALA A 61 -2.62 -14.03 2.21
N GLY A 62 -1.86 -14.42 1.18
CA GLY A 62 -1.21 -15.74 1.12
C GLY A 62 -0.18 -15.95 2.24
N VAL A 63 0.67 -14.96 2.49
CA VAL A 63 1.64 -15.00 3.58
C VAL A 63 0.94 -15.08 4.94
N ALA A 64 -0.12 -14.29 5.12
CA ALA A 64 -0.88 -14.33 6.37
C ALA A 64 -1.59 -15.69 6.58
N ALA A 65 -2.12 -16.31 5.52
CA ALA A 65 -2.69 -17.65 5.61
C ALA A 65 -1.64 -18.68 6.03
N ALA A 66 -0.43 -18.63 5.46
CA ALA A 66 0.67 -19.52 5.82
C ALA A 66 1.10 -19.33 7.29
N LEU A 67 1.16 -18.08 7.77
CA LEU A 67 1.46 -17.77 9.16
C LEU A 67 0.37 -18.27 10.10
N ALA A 68 -0.91 -18.04 9.78
CA ALA A 68 -2.05 -18.50 10.58
C ALA A 68 -2.07 -20.02 10.76
N VAL A 69 -1.78 -20.76 9.68
CA VAL A 69 -1.67 -22.23 9.72
C VAL A 69 -0.50 -22.67 10.62
N LYS A 70 0.66 -22.01 10.50
CA LYS A 70 1.85 -22.34 11.30
C LYS A 70 1.66 -22.05 12.80
N SER A 71 1.00 -20.94 13.15
CA SER A 71 0.74 -20.54 14.53
C SER A 71 -0.52 -21.17 15.11
N LYS A 72 -1.29 -21.95 14.33
CA LYS A 72 -2.62 -22.49 14.69
C LYS A 72 -3.54 -21.40 15.27
N ALA A 73 -3.44 -20.18 14.74
CA ALA A 73 -4.20 -19.03 15.20
C ALA A 73 -5.22 -18.60 14.15
N ALA A 74 -6.26 -17.89 14.58
CA ALA A 74 -7.18 -17.25 13.66
C ALA A 74 -6.46 -16.21 12.81
N VAL A 75 -6.91 -15.98 11.58
CA VAL A 75 -6.21 -15.09 10.64
C VAL A 75 -6.17 -13.64 11.12
N TYR A 76 -7.19 -13.23 11.89
CA TYR A 76 -7.24 -11.92 12.55
C TYR A 76 -6.19 -11.76 13.68
N GLN A 77 -5.70 -12.86 14.26
CA GLN A 77 -4.70 -12.86 15.34
C GLN A 77 -3.26 -12.95 14.83
N VAL A 78 -3.05 -13.02 13.51
CA VAL A 78 -1.71 -13.07 12.92
C VAL A 78 -0.94 -11.80 13.28
N SER A 79 0.31 -11.97 13.70
CA SER A 79 1.15 -10.84 14.07
C SER A 79 1.53 -10.04 12.83
N VAL A 80 1.10 -8.78 12.77
CA VAL A 80 1.43 -7.87 11.66
C VAL A 80 2.95 -7.71 11.54
N SER A 81 3.66 -7.72 12.66
CA SER A 81 5.13 -7.64 12.68
C SER A 81 5.80 -8.81 11.96
N GLU A 82 5.33 -10.05 12.12
CA GLU A 82 5.90 -11.20 11.37
C GLU A 82 5.48 -11.19 9.91
N LEU A 83 4.25 -10.76 9.61
CA LEU A 83 3.79 -10.56 8.24
C LEU A 83 4.69 -9.56 7.51
N GLN A 84 4.93 -8.38 8.10
CA GLN A 84 5.79 -7.35 7.52
C GLN A 84 7.24 -7.83 7.35
N LYS A 85 7.79 -8.57 8.33
CA LYS A 85 9.13 -9.18 8.18
C LYS A 85 9.20 -10.15 7.01
N THR A 86 8.17 -10.97 6.85
CA THR A 86 8.11 -11.96 5.77
C THR A 86 7.94 -11.30 4.40
N LEU A 87 7.09 -10.28 4.30
CA LEU A 87 6.92 -9.47 3.09
C LEU A 87 8.21 -8.73 2.70
N ARG A 88 8.92 -8.13 3.67
CA ARG A 88 10.24 -7.50 3.42
C ARG A 88 11.26 -8.50 2.88
N LYS A 89 11.23 -9.76 3.37
CA LYS A 89 12.11 -10.82 2.87
C LYS A 89 11.86 -11.14 1.39
N TYR A 90 10.61 -11.02 0.93
CA TYR A 90 10.25 -11.18 -0.48
C TYR A 90 10.48 -9.92 -1.32
N GLY A 91 10.95 -8.83 -0.72
CA GLY A 91 11.25 -7.57 -1.41
C GLY A 91 10.06 -6.61 -1.51
N ALA A 92 8.96 -6.86 -0.78
CA ALA A 92 7.84 -5.94 -0.71
C ALA A 92 8.24 -4.66 0.04
N ILE A 93 7.86 -3.51 -0.52
CA ILE A 93 8.13 -2.19 0.07
C ILE A 93 6.89 -1.73 0.84
N LEU A 94 7.05 -1.42 2.13
CA LEU A 94 5.92 -1.18 3.04
C LEU A 94 5.78 0.28 3.48
N SER A 95 6.85 1.07 3.38
CA SER A 95 6.82 2.51 3.66
C SER A 95 7.52 3.32 2.58
N THR A 96 7.09 4.56 2.38
CA THR A 96 7.76 5.51 1.47
C THR A 96 9.19 5.83 1.93
N GLU A 97 9.46 5.73 3.24
CA GLU A 97 10.81 5.82 3.80
C GLU A 97 11.71 4.69 3.29
N GLU A 98 11.19 3.46 3.19
CA GLU A 98 11.92 2.33 2.60
C GLU A 98 12.16 2.57 1.10
N VAL A 99 11.19 3.13 0.37
CA VAL A 99 11.41 3.50 -1.03
C VAL A 99 12.43 4.63 -1.15
N ALA A 100 12.42 5.64 -0.28
CA ALA A 100 13.35 6.75 -0.28
C ALA A 100 14.78 6.29 0.04
N SER A 101 14.94 5.38 1.01
CA SER A 101 16.21 4.72 1.34
C SER A 101 16.75 3.90 0.15
N ASN A 102 15.87 3.22 -0.59
CA ASN A 102 16.26 2.49 -1.80
C ASN A 102 16.47 3.40 -3.03
N ARG A 103 15.86 4.60 -3.04
CA ARG A 103 15.97 5.64 -4.07
C ARG A 103 17.03 6.70 -3.74
N GLY A 104 18.13 6.29 -3.09
CA GLY A 104 19.36 7.10 -3.02
C GLY A 104 19.93 7.52 -4.40
N ALA A 105 19.33 7.10 -5.51
CA ALA A 105 19.65 7.56 -6.86
C ALA A 105 18.39 8.11 -7.57
N SER A 106 18.40 9.43 -7.75
CA SER A 106 17.79 10.19 -8.86
C SER A 106 16.34 9.88 -9.25
N LEU A 107 15.37 10.50 -8.58
CA LEU A 107 14.18 10.99 -9.26
C LEU A 107 13.75 12.32 -8.62
N SER A 108 14.51 13.38 -8.89
CA SER A 108 13.88 14.70 -9.01
C SER A 108 12.93 14.58 -10.20
N PHE A 109 11.64 14.41 -9.93
CA PHE A 109 10.62 14.60 -10.95
C PHE A 109 10.67 16.09 -11.35
N THR A 110 11.52 16.41 -12.32
CA THR A 110 11.46 17.68 -13.02
C THR A 110 10.27 17.55 -13.96
N PRO A 111 9.14 18.24 -13.73
CA PRO A 111 8.07 18.27 -14.71
C PRO A 111 8.68 18.73 -16.05
N ARG A 112 8.39 18.01 -17.13
CA ARG A 112 8.80 18.42 -18.48
C ARG A 112 8.21 19.82 -18.69
N PRO A 113 9.01 20.84 -19.07
CA PRO A 113 8.47 22.17 -19.29
C PRO A 113 7.35 22.06 -20.32
N GLU A 114 6.18 22.60 -19.98
CA GLU A 114 5.05 22.74 -20.88
C GLU A 114 5.51 23.62 -22.04
N SER A 115 5.92 22.99 -23.15
CA SER A 115 6.20 23.68 -24.39
C SER A 115 4.88 24.16 -24.97
N GLU A 116 4.64 25.46 -24.85
CA GLU A 116 3.92 26.35 -25.79
C GLU A 116 3.04 25.70 -26.88
N ASP A 117 2.08 24.85 -26.52
CA ASP A 117 1.02 24.37 -27.42
C ASP A 117 -0.22 25.26 -27.32
N ALA A 118 0.00 26.58 -27.38
CA ALA A 118 -1.06 27.58 -27.44
C ALA A 118 -0.66 28.77 -28.34
N LEU A 119 -0.54 28.49 -29.65
CA LEU A 119 -0.73 29.48 -30.72
C LEU A 119 -1.64 28.88 -31.79
#